data_AF-A0A975SPQ7-F1
#
_entry.id   AF-A0A975SPQ7-F1
#
_cell.length_a   1.000
_cell.length_b   1.000
_cell.length_c   1.000
_cell.angle_alpha   90.00
_cell.angle_beta   90.00
_cell.angle_gamma   90.00
#
_symmetry.space_group_name_H-M   'P 1'
#
loop_
_entity.id
_entity.type
_entity.pdbx_description
1 polymer ?
#
loop_
_entity_poly.entity_id
_entity_poly.type
_entity_poly.pdbx_seq_one_letter_code
_entity_poly.pdbx_strand_id
1 'polypeptide(L)'
;MSACTLGIYELYWFYKNWVLIKARSNKRIMPFLRALFAPLWAYSCFKYIKLAANEKGVPAPSLIGILAVFYFILQSLWRLPNPYWLASMLSFVPLIPMNAAALEINKKIEAIGSENSKITLWNWVALVGGGALLVFAIIGSFLPDA
;
A
#
# COMPACT_ATOMS: atom_id res chain seq x y z
N MET A 1 8.09 5.91 -1.78
CA MET A 1 7.10 6.72 -1.03
C MET A 1 6.69 6.07 0.29
N SER A 2 6.22 4.81 0.35
CA SER A 2 5.81 4.19 1.63
C SER A 2 6.85 4.26 2.75
N ALA A 3 8.11 3.85 2.52
CA ALA A 3 9.16 3.92 3.53
C ALA A 3 9.41 5.37 4.01
N CYS A 4 9.51 6.32 3.07
CA CYS A 4 9.67 7.74 3.36
C CYS A 4 8.40 8.41 3.88
N THR A 5 7.28 7.70 4.00
CA THR A 5 6.04 8.22 4.61
C THR A 5 5.66 7.43 5.85
N LEU A 6 6.55 6.57 6.36
CA LEU A 6 6.30 5.72 7.53
C LEU A 6 4.98 4.92 7.39
N GLY A 7 4.71 4.40 6.19
CA GLY A 7 3.51 3.61 5.90
C GLY A 7 2.24 4.40 5.54
N ILE A 8 2.23 5.75 5.66
CA ILE A 8 1.04 6.57 5.34
C ILE A 8 0.62 6.41 3.87
N TYR A 9 1.57 6.24 2.95
CA TYR A 9 1.24 6.01 1.55
C TYR A 9 0.45 4.71 1.32
N GLU A 10 0.66 3.68 2.13
CA GLU A 10 -0.09 2.42 2.02
C GLU A 10 -1.56 2.64 2.38
N LEU A 11 -1.81 3.39 3.45
CA LEU A 11 -3.16 3.80 3.86
C LEU A 11 -3.86 4.57 2.73
N TYR A 12 -3.16 5.53 2.11
CA TYR A 12 -3.66 6.27 0.96
C TYR A 12 -3.96 5.34 -0.25
N TRP A 13 -3.06 4.40 -0.53
CA TRP A 13 -3.23 3.43 -1.62
C TRP A 13 -4.47 2.56 -1.41
N PHE A 14 -4.66 2.02 -0.20
CA PHE A 14 -5.86 1.24 0.13
C PHE A 14 -7.12 2.10 0.04
N TYR A 15 -7.09 3.34 0.55
CA TYR A 15 -8.21 4.27 0.46
C TYR A 15 -8.64 4.48 -1.00
N LYS A 16 -7.71 4.80 -1.90
CA LYS A 16 -8.01 5.02 -3.32
C LYS A 16 -8.58 3.77 -3.98
N ASN A 17 -8.02 2.60 -3.72
CA ASN A 17 -8.56 1.34 -4.24
C ASN A 17 -9.98 1.08 -3.72
N TRP A 18 -10.25 1.32 -2.44
CA TRP A 18 -11.58 1.15 -1.88
C TRP A 18 -12.61 2.14 -2.44
N VAL A 19 -12.20 3.37 -2.78
CA VAL A 19 -13.06 4.33 -3.48
C VAL A 19 -13.45 3.81 -4.87
N LEU A 20 -12.48 3.30 -5.64
CA LEU A 20 -12.75 2.73 -6.97
C LEU A 20 -13.63 1.46 -6.88
N ILE A 21 -13.35 0.58 -5.91
CA ILE A 21 -14.15 -0.63 -5.66
C ILE A 21 -15.59 -0.25 -5.28
N LYS A 22 -15.78 0.78 -4.44
CA LYS A 22 -17.10 1.28 -4.07
C LYS A 22 -17.88 1.76 -5.29
N ALA A 23 -17.23 2.55 -6.14
CA ALA A 23 -17.83 3.08 -7.35
C ALA A 23 -18.27 1.98 -8.33
N ARG A 24 -17.48 0.89 -8.46
CA ARG A 24 -17.77 -0.22 -9.39
C ARG A 24 -18.78 -1.23 -8.85
N SER A 25 -18.76 -1.51 -7.54
CA SER A 25 -19.55 -2.60 -6.94
C SER A 25 -20.93 -2.18 -6.43
N ASN A 26 -21.23 -0.88 -6.41
CA ASN A 26 -22.44 -0.29 -5.81
C ASN A 26 -22.74 -0.76 -4.37
N LYS A 27 -21.71 -1.25 -3.65
CA LYS A 27 -21.84 -1.75 -2.27
C LYS A 27 -21.73 -0.59 -1.29
N ARG A 28 -22.50 -0.67 -0.20
CA ARG A 28 -22.37 0.24 0.95
C ARG A 28 -21.12 -0.09 1.76
N ILE A 29 -19.97 0.39 1.28
CA ILE A 29 -18.69 0.30 1.99
C ILE A 29 -18.18 1.68 2.39
N MET A 30 -17.41 1.73 3.48
CA MET A 30 -16.69 2.92 3.94
C MET A 30 -15.20 2.78 3.60
N PRO A 31 -14.71 3.46 2.54
CA PRO A 31 -13.32 3.31 2.09
C PRO A 31 -12.29 3.66 3.14
N PHE A 32 -12.55 4.71 3.92
CA PHE A 32 -11.67 5.16 4.98
C PHE A 32 -11.44 4.09 6.05
N LEU A 33 -12.50 3.49 6.60
CA LEU A 33 -12.36 2.46 7.63
C LEU A 33 -11.64 1.21 7.11
N ARG A 34 -11.94 0.79 5.88
CA ARG A 34 -11.25 -0.36 5.27
C ARG A 34 -9.77 -0.09 4.98
N ALA A 35 -9.40 1.17 4.77
CA ALA A 35 -8.01 1.58 4.63
C ALA A 35 -7.31 1.67 5.99
N LEU A 36 -7.95 2.27 7.00
CA LEU A 36 -7.40 2.41 8.35
C LEU A 36 -7.01 1.06 8.96
N PHE A 37 -7.84 0.05 8.69
CA PHE A 37 -7.57 -1.32 9.10
C PHE A 37 -7.06 -2.20 7.95
N ALA A 38 -6.27 -1.63 7.03
CA ALA A 38 -5.72 -2.33 5.87
C ALA A 38 -5.23 -3.76 6.16
N PRO A 39 -4.52 -4.08 7.26
CA PRO A 39 -4.08 -5.45 7.55
C PRO A 39 -5.22 -6.48 7.57
N LEU A 40 -6.40 -6.11 8.08
CA LEU A 40 -7.56 -6.99 8.17
C LEU A 40 -8.34 -7.08 6.85
N TRP A 41 -8.29 -6.01 6.03
CA TRP A 41 -9.06 -5.90 4.79
C TRP A 41 -8.23 -6.10 3.51
N ALA A 42 -6.92 -6.33 3.62
CA ALA A 42 -6.00 -6.45 2.49
C ALA A 42 -6.42 -7.57 1.52
N TYR A 43 -6.73 -8.76 2.04
CA TYR A 43 -7.21 -9.88 1.21
C TYR A 43 -8.48 -9.52 0.44
N SER A 44 -9.45 -8.87 1.10
CA SER A 44 -10.69 -8.44 0.46
C SER A 44 -10.41 -7.44 -0.67
N CYS A 45 -9.53 -6.48 -0.44
CA CYS A 45 -9.11 -5.51 -1.45
C CYS A 45 -8.46 -6.23 -2.65
N PHE A 46 -7.52 -7.14 -2.40
CA PHE A 46 -6.81 -7.86 -3.46
C PHE A 46 -7.74 -8.75 -4.27
N LYS A 47 -8.76 -9.35 -3.62
CA LYS A 47 -9.80 -10.12 -4.31
C LYS A 47 -10.56 -9.26 -5.31
N TYR A 48 -10.98 -8.05 -4.94
CA TYR A 48 -11.66 -7.15 -5.88
C TYR A 48 -10.77 -6.70 -7.03
N ILE A 49 -9.49 -6.42 -6.76
CA ILE A 49 -8.53 -6.07 -7.82
C ILE A 49 -8.35 -7.25 -8.78
N LYS A 50 -8.18 -8.47 -8.27
CA LYS A 50 -8.04 -9.68 -9.09
C LYS A 50 -9.29 -9.95 -9.94
N LEU A 51 -10.49 -9.77 -9.37
CA LEU A 51 -11.74 -9.90 -10.13
C LEU A 51 -11.81 -8.88 -11.26
N ALA A 52 -11.50 -7.61 -10.97
CA ALA A 52 -11.46 -6.56 -11.99
C ALA A 52 -10.39 -6.81 -13.06
N ALA A 53 -9.23 -7.38 -12.70
CA ALA A 53 -8.19 -7.76 -13.65
C ALA A 53 -8.68 -8.87 -14.59
N ASN A 54 -9.32 -9.91 -14.04
CA ASN A 54 -9.88 -11.01 -14.82
C ASN A 54 -10.96 -10.51 -15.80
N GLU A 55 -11.87 -9.64 -15.35
CA GLU A 55 -12.91 -9.03 -16.20
C GLU A 55 -12.33 -8.20 -17.35
N LYS A 56 -11.14 -7.62 -17.17
CA LYS A 56 -10.46 -6.78 -18.17
C LYS A 56 -9.37 -7.53 -18.95
N GLY A 57 -9.19 -8.83 -18.72
CA GLY A 57 -8.13 -9.63 -19.34
C GLY A 57 -6.74 -9.05 -19.06
N VAL A 58 -6.50 -8.67 -17.81
CA VAL A 58 -5.23 -8.14 -17.29
C VAL A 58 -4.60 -9.20 -16.38
N PRO A 59 -3.28 -9.46 -16.47
CA PRO A 59 -2.60 -10.35 -15.55
C PRO A 59 -2.73 -9.85 -14.10
N ALA A 60 -3.07 -10.76 -13.21
CA ALA A 60 -3.13 -10.50 -11.77
C ALA A 60 -2.41 -11.60 -10.99
N PRO A 61 -1.85 -11.29 -9.81
CA PRO A 61 -1.21 -12.29 -8.97
C PRO A 61 -2.16 -13.45 -8.66
N SER A 62 -1.68 -14.68 -8.83
CA SER A 62 -2.46 -15.88 -8.51
C SER A 62 -2.62 -16.04 -7.00
N LEU A 63 -1.55 -15.75 -6.24
CA LEU A 63 -1.41 -16.00 -4.79
C LEU A 63 -1.78 -14.79 -3.91
N ILE A 64 -2.92 -14.14 -4.17
CA ILE A 64 -3.38 -12.97 -3.39
C ILE A 64 -3.54 -13.24 -1.88
N GLY A 65 -3.80 -14.49 -1.49
CA GLY A 65 -3.88 -14.90 -0.09
C GLY A 65 -2.52 -14.79 0.61
N ILE A 66 -1.46 -15.29 -0.02
CA ILE A 66 -0.09 -15.22 0.52
C ILE A 66 0.37 -13.77 0.61
N LEU A 67 0.08 -12.95 -0.40
CA LEU A 67 0.38 -11.52 -0.35
C LEU A 67 -0.32 -10.81 0.82
N ALA A 68 -1.59 -11.13 1.09
CA ALA A 68 -2.32 -10.56 2.21
C ALA A 68 -1.79 -11.02 3.58
N VAL A 69 -1.44 -12.29 3.72
CA VAL A 69 -0.82 -12.83 4.94
C VAL A 69 0.55 -12.18 5.16
N PHE A 70 1.37 -12.09 4.11
CA PHE A 70 2.69 -11.47 4.21
C PHE A 70 2.60 -9.98 4.57
N TYR A 71 1.62 -9.27 3.99
CA TYR A 71 1.28 -7.89 4.38
C TYR A 71 0.93 -7.78 5.87
N PHE A 72 0.03 -8.65 6.36
CA PHE A 72 -0.39 -8.67 7.76
C PHE A 72 0.78 -8.95 8.72
N ILE A 73 1.65 -9.91 8.37
CA ILE A 73 2.84 -10.24 9.15
C ILE A 73 3.76 -9.02 9.25
N LEU A 74 4.14 -8.42 8.11
CA LEU A 74 5.03 -7.25 8.09
C LEU A 74 4.45 -6.07 8.89
N GLN A 75 3.14 -5.81 8.78
CA GLN A 75 2.46 -4.80 9.58
C GLN A 75 2.36 -5.13 11.08
N SER A 76 2.67 -6.36 11.50
CA SER A 76 2.71 -6.73 12.92
C SER A 76 4.13 -6.65 13.51
N LEU A 77 5.16 -6.57 12.68
CA LEU A 77 6.56 -6.57 13.13
C LEU A 77 6.99 -5.27 13.82
N TRP A 78 6.20 -4.19 13.76
CA TRP A 78 6.55 -2.92 14.40
C TRP A 78 6.73 -3.01 15.92
N ARG A 79 6.20 -4.07 16.55
CA ARG A 79 6.36 -4.34 17.99
C ARG A 79 7.62 -5.11 18.37
N LEU A 80 8.43 -5.54 17.40
CA LEU A 80 9.66 -6.27 17.70
C LEU A 80 10.70 -5.35 18.36
N PRO A 81 11.61 -5.92 19.17
CA PRO A 81 12.69 -5.15 19.76
C PRO A 81 13.62 -4.57 18.69
N ASN A 82 14.40 -3.57 19.09
CA ASN A 82 15.43 -2.99 18.23
C ASN A 82 16.44 -4.07 17.81
N PRO A 83 16.90 -4.08 16.53
CA PRO A 83 16.46 -3.26 15.38
C PRO A 83 15.37 -3.93 14.52
N TYR A 84 14.82 -5.06 14.96
CA TYR A 84 13.97 -5.95 14.14
C TYR A 84 12.66 -5.31 13.67
N TRP A 85 12.13 -4.30 14.37
CA TRP A 85 10.94 -3.57 13.94
C TRP A 85 11.10 -2.91 12.56
N LEU A 86 12.33 -2.62 12.12
CA LEU A 86 12.62 -2.07 10.80
C LEU A 86 12.08 -2.94 9.65
N ALA A 87 11.93 -4.25 9.87
CA ALA A 87 11.32 -5.15 8.90
C ALA A 87 9.87 -4.74 8.56
N SER A 88 9.15 -4.09 9.48
CA SER A 88 7.80 -3.58 9.22
C SER A 88 7.76 -2.49 8.14
N MET A 89 8.87 -1.79 7.90
CA MET A 89 9.00 -0.78 6.85
C MET A 89 8.94 -1.39 5.43
N LEU A 90 9.08 -2.70 5.31
CA LEU A 90 8.95 -3.45 4.05
C LEU A 90 7.50 -3.90 3.76
N SER A 91 6.51 -3.48 4.57
CA SER A 91 5.08 -3.81 4.39
C SER A 91 4.51 -3.38 3.03
N PHE A 92 5.15 -2.49 2.29
CA PHE A 92 4.77 -2.16 0.91
C PHE A 92 5.12 -3.26 -0.12
N VAL A 93 6.05 -4.17 0.17
CA VAL A 93 6.54 -5.20 -0.78
C VAL A 93 5.42 -6.10 -1.32
N PRO A 94 4.52 -6.68 -0.49
CA PRO A 94 3.38 -7.44 -0.99
C PRO A 94 2.39 -6.61 -1.83
N LEU A 95 2.40 -5.28 -1.71
CA LEU A 95 1.54 -4.37 -2.47
C LEU A 95 2.05 -4.12 -3.89
N ILE A 96 3.34 -4.30 -4.16
CA ILE A 96 3.95 -4.05 -5.48
C ILE A 96 3.22 -4.79 -6.62
N PRO A 97 3.05 -6.13 -6.57
CA PRO A 97 2.36 -6.84 -7.65
C PRO A 97 0.88 -6.49 -7.75
N MET A 98 0.23 -6.13 -6.63
CA MET A 98 -1.17 -5.68 -6.63
C MET A 98 -1.32 -4.27 -7.23
N ASN A 99 -0.36 -3.39 -6.97
CA ASN A 99 -0.30 -2.06 -7.56
C ASN A 99 -0.05 -2.13 -9.08
N ALA A 100 0.80 -3.05 -9.54
CA ALA A 100 1.00 -3.29 -10.97
C ALA A 100 -0.31 -3.71 -11.66
N ALA A 101 -1.03 -4.67 -11.08
CA ALA A 101 -2.34 -5.09 -11.61
C ALA A 101 -3.36 -3.94 -11.58
N ALA A 102 -3.43 -3.17 -10.48
CA ALA A 102 -4.33 -2.02 -10.38
C ALA A 102 -4.01 -0.94 -11.43
N LEU A 103 -2.73 -0.66 -11.67
CA LEU A 103 -2.29 0.28 -12.69
C LEU A 103 -2.66 -0.19 -14.10
N GLU A 104 -2.48 -1.48 -14.41
CA GLU A 104 -2.82 -2.02 -15.73
C GLU A 104 -4.34 -2.04 -15.96
N ILE A 105 -5.13 -2.36 -14.94
CA ILE A 105 -6.59 -2.17 -14.98
C ILE A 105 -6.92 -0.71 -15.28
N ASN A 106 -6.30 0.23 -14.57
CA ASN A 106 -6.55 1.66 -14.76
C ASN A 106 -6.16 2.09 -16.18
N LYS A 107 -5.03 1.66 -16.74
CA LYS A 107 -4.65 1.95 -18.14
C LYS A 107 -5.70 1.46 -19.15
N LYS A 108 -6.30 0.28 -18.94
CA LYS A 108 -7.39 -0.20 -19.81
C LYS A 108 -8.70 0.56 -19.64
N ILE A 109 -8.91 1.23 -18.51
CA ILE A 109 -10.08 2.07 -18.24
C ILE A 109 -9.83 3.52 -18.71
N GLU A 110 -8.63 4.05 -18.48
CA GLU A 110 -8.13 5.40 -18.79
C GLU A 110 -7.53 5.54 -20.19
N ALA A 111 -7.69 4.56 -21.09
CA ALA A 111 -7.54 4.81 -22.53
C ALA A 111 -8.45 5.97 -23.04
N ILE A 112 -9.25 6.58 -22.15
CA ILE A 112 -10.13 7.75 -22.33
C ILE A 112 -9.74 8.97 -21.43
N GLY A 113 -8.67 8.98 -20.62
CA GLY A 113 -8.37 10.20 -19.82
C GLY A 113 -7.12 10.27 -18.93
N SER A 114 -6.26 11.25 -19.26
CA SER A 114 -5.12 11.90 -18.55
C SER A 114 -4.39 11.16 -17.40
N GLU A 115 -3.12 10.79 -17.66
CA GLU A 115 -2.11 10.50 -16.63
C GLU A 115 -1.93 11.67 -15.66
N ASN A 116 -2.11 11.43 -14.37
CA ASN A 116 -1.82 12.41 -13.33
C ASN A 116 -0.33 12.33 -12.93
N SER A 117 0.54 12.81 -13.81
CA SER A 117 2.02 12.76 -13.68
C SER A 117 2.61 13.94 -12.89
N LYS A 118 1.79 14.77 -12.23
CA LYS A 118 2.30 15.92 -11.48
C LYS A 118 2.88 15.47 -10.14
N ILE A 119 4.20 15.45 -10.06
CA ILE A 119 4.93 15.35 -8.79
C ILE A 119 4.61 16.60 -7.97
N THR A 120 3.73 16.47 -6.98
CA THR A 120 3.33 17.57 -6.10
C THR A 120 4.46 17.90 -5.12
N LEU A 121 4.59 19.16 -4.70
CA LEU A 121 5.55 19.62 -3.66
C LEU A 121 5.56 18.73 -2.40
N TRP A 122 4.39 18.20 -2.02
CA TRP A 122 4.21 17.26 -0.91
C TRP A 122 4.97 15.94 -1.07
N ASN A 123 5.21 15.47 -2.30
CA ASN A 123 6.02 14.29 -2.57
C ASN A 123 7.49 14.52 -2.18
N TRP A 124 8.02 15.72 -2.42
CA TRP A 124 9.39 16.08 -2.03
C TRP A 124 9.54 16.24 -0.53
N VAL A 125 8.58 16.92 0.13
CA VAL A 125 8.56 17.06 1.59
C VAL A 125 8.51 15.69 2.27
N ALA A 126 7.64 14.79 1.79
CA ALA A 126 7.58 13.42 2.27
C ALA A 126 8.90 12.66 2.06
N LEU A 127 9.47 12.75 0.86
CA LEU A 127 10.70 12.04 0.51
C LEU A 127 11.88 12.48 1.39
N VAL A 128 12.12 13.80 1.48
CA VAL A 128 13.27 14.37 2.20
C VAL A 128 13.04 14.29 3.71
N GLY A 129 11.89 14.75 4.19
CA GLY A 129 11.57 14.79 5.62
C GLY A 129 11.45 13.39 6.22
N GLY A 130 10.66 12.50 5.61
CA GLY A 130 10.53 11.14 6.11
C GLY A 130 11.75 10.26 5.83
N GLY A 131 12.53 10.54 4.79
CA GLY A 131 13.84 9.92 4.58
C GLY A 131 14.82 10.26 5.70
N ALA A 132 14.94 11.54 6.08
CA ALA A 132 15.79 11.96 7.19
C ALA A 132 15.35 11.34 8.53
N LEU A 133 14.04 11.34 8.82
CA LEU A 133 13.49 10.69 10.02
C LEU A 133 13.80 9.18 10.04
N LEU A 134 13.72 8.51 8.89
CA LEU A 134 14.04 7.09 8.77
C LEU A 134 15.54 6.82 9.04
N VAL A 135 16.44 7.69 8.56
CA VAL A 135 17.88 7.59 8.88
C VAL A 135 18.11 7.73 10.38
N PHE A 136 17.50 8.73 11.02
CA PHE A 136 17.62 8.89 12.48
C PHE A 136 17.04 7.70 13.25
N ALA A 137 15.91 7.16 12.81
CA ALA A 137 15.30 6.00 13.44
C ALA A 137 16.14 4.72 13.29
N ILE A 138 16.83 4.55 12.16
CA ILE A 138 17.80 3.47 11.97
C ILE A 138 18.98 3.68 12.91
N ILE A 139 19.61 4.85 12.93
CA ILE A 139 20.75 5.11 13.82
C ILE A 139 20.36 4.84 15.28
N GLY A 140 19.20 5.36 15.70
CA GLY A 140 18.68 5.17 17.05
C GLY A 140 18.41 3.72 17.42
N SER A 141 18.02 2.86 16.47
CA SER A 141 17.73 1.44 16.76
C SER A 141 18.98 0.59 16.99
N PHE A 142 20.18 1.10 16.69
CA PHE A 142 21.45 0.43 16.98
C PHE A 142 22.23 1.09 18.13
N LEU A 143 21.71 2.19 18.70
CA LEU A 143 22.31 2.78 19.89
C LEU A 143 21.96 1.95 21.14
N PRO A 144 22.87 1.80 22.11
CA PRO A 144 22.56 1.14 23.37
C PRO A 144 21.48 1.93 24.13
N ASP A 145 20.58 1.22 24.81
CA ASP A 145 19.64 1.85 25.73
C ASP A 145 20.44 2.59 26.84
N ALA A 146 20.16 3.87 27.01
CA ALA A 146 20.84 4.75 27.97
C ALA A 146 20.31 4.58 29.41
#